data_AF-A0A7C9MF09-F1
#
_entry.id   AF-A0A7C9MF09-F1
#
_cell.length_a   1.000
_cell.length_b   1.000
_cell.length_c   1.000
_cell.angle_alpha   90.00
_cell.angle_beta   90.00
_cell.angle_gamma   90.00
#
_symmetry.space_group_name_H-M   'P 1'
#
loop_
_entity.id
_entity.type
_entity.pdbx_description
1 polymer ?
#
loop_
_entity_poly.entity_id
_entity_poly.type
_entity_poly.pdbx_seq_one_letter_code
_entity_poly.pdbx_strand_id
1 'polypeptide(L)'
;MTWDMTTAAGADFDVSLGEVKLDFGGGGRTGNSVEIAVTNTGTEATVRVTMLVSVAQDAAALFAAGELPSKTVFNLNGTTSDLGSVDPALFEDTAESGLPLPLKAWWTNSKGRNLPANERLVFHFADFPLSVPPGTAQVCVLVQVMKGRVWQTILRRTVDIVKDPPSADRASLVYFRSSDDVVSHAGRDPVELSFLLAIPDEDQRSNARVAVLRNGVPIDLSRSDGGRGGGSGVTIDAEAGTLHGVLTDFPSITTTYRLRVTFPDPDGGVRPDARIEETVLVQVLAPGWNQITFADESPLQLFAHTAFGVGDQVGLYGLFHLGERKVGLRFSAGGLDDWVPAENGLFPREMVGRRSSGGMETSPGVVYQNRIWLVGGSSVDMNRDGADVWSYGRDPDTGETGWRREDVAPLPDNVQTPPDKRLGRAGHSCVVVAGEDSEERLLVIGGFQKQNRSYFSDVLVFQPETRDWEVYATAPWTARRGHSCTVCNTKDGHEIWLFGGNCSGTDFNDIWMSKDGKTWDKQIDILPSPGGPLGASLGTTSRHDGTDRVVVLATFLDQREKGNTTVSYMFELKDENKVWHRVDVGRGWQTFSGAHFGLRSLSFEGRLYLWSVSPLFQKEPPVRLSILL
;
A
#
# COMPACT_ATOMS: atom_id res chain seq x y z
N MET A 1 34.23 -9.83 15.37
CA MET A 1 35.65 -9.51 15.11
C MET A 1 35.89 -8.15 15.75
N THR A 2 36.73 -8.08 16.79
CA THR A 2 37.06 -6.83 17.50
C THR A 2 38.25 -6.16 16.81
N TRP A 3 38.13 -4.89 16.44
CA TRP A 3 39.16 -4.16 15.69
C TRP A 3 39.66 -2.93 16.46
N ASP A 4 40.95 -2.63 16.29
CA ASP A 4 41.69 -1.57 16.99
C ASP A 4 41.27 -0.13 16.61
N MET A 5 41.38 0.77 17.59
CA MET A 5 40.97 2.18 17.52
C MET A 5 42.04 3.05 16.84
N THR A 6 41.65 3.86 15.86
CA THR A 6 42.48 4.95 15.34
C THR A 6 41.75 6.28 15.57
N THR A 7 42.40 7.20 16.30
CA THR A 7 41.93 8.56 16.59
C THR A 7 42.25 9.49 15.42
N ALA A 8 41.31 10.37 15.06
CA ALA A 8 41.56 11.43 14.09
C ALA A 8 41.99 12.71 14.84
N ALA A 9 43.30 12.98 14.89
CA ALA A 9 43.83 14.16 15.55
C ALA A 9 43.45 15.45 14.81
N GLY A 10 42.77 16.39 15.50
CA GLY A 10 42.54 17.73 14.95
C GLY A 10 41.41 18.60 15.52
N ALA A 11 40.69 18.20 16.58
CA ALA A 11 39.74 19.06 17.29
C ALA A 11 39.68 18.67 18.77
N ASP A 12 39.11 19.52 19.65
CA ASP A 12 38.89 19.28 21.11
C ASP A 12 37.96 18.09 21.45
N PHE A 13 37.80 17.16 20.50
CA PHE A 13 36.88 16.03 20.51
C PHE A 13 37.58 14.85 19.83
N ASP A 14 37.94 13.82 20.60
CA ASP A 14 38.35 12.52 20.05
C ASP A 14 37.13 11.60 20.01
N VAL A 15 36.93 10.94 18.87
CA VAL A 15 35.83 9.98 18.68
C VAL A 15 36.38 8.71 18.05
N SER A 16 36.08 7.56 18.65
CA SER A 16 36.48 6.24 18.14
C SER A 16 35.27 5.41 17.71
N LEU A 17 35.38 4.71 16.58
CA LEU A 17 34.42 3.67 16.20
C LEU A 17 34.73 2.38 16.97
N GLY A 18 33.77 1.88 17.75
CA GLY A 18 33.87 0.61 18.48
C GLY A 18 33.58 -0.63 17.62
N GLU A 19 33.17 -1.73 18.26
CA GLU A 19 32.92 -3.02 17.61
C GLU A 19 31.70 -2.95 16.65
N VAL A 20 31.89 -3.41 15.42
CA VAL A 20 30.78 -3.69 14.49
C VAL A 20 30.38 -5.15 14.66
N LYS A 21 29.21 -5.38 15.24
CA LYS A 21 28.66 -6.73 15.41
C LYS A 21 27.58 -6.97 14.38
N LEU A 22 27.71 -8.10 13.66
CA LEU A 22 26.78 -8.57 12.65
C LEU A 22 26.21 -9.90 13.12
N ASP A 23 24.89 -10.01 13.16
CA ASP A 23 24.19 -11.26 13.41
C ASP A 23 23.30 -11.52 12.20
N PHE A 24 23.47 -12.66 11.51
CA PHE A 24 22.61 -13.06 10.39
C PHE A 24 21.82 -14.30 10.79
N GLY A 25 20.49 -14.17 10.84
CA GLY A 25 19.60 -15.26 11.25
C GLY A 25 19.49 -16.33 10.16
N GLY A 26 19.79 -17.58 10.49
CA GLY A 26 19.37 -18.74 9.70
C GLY A 26 17.90 -19.09 9.98
N GLY A 27 17.09 -19.19 8.92
CA GLY A 27 15.72 -19.72 9.00
C GLY A 27 14.70 -18.82 9.71
N GLY A 28 13.96 -18.01 8.95
CA GLY A 28 12.64 -17.48 9.33
C GLY A 28 12.55 -16.58 10.57
N ARG A 29 13.65 -16.14 11.19
CA ARG A 29 13.64 -15.14 12.27
C ARG A 29 14.08 -13.78 11.74
N THR A 30 13.29 -12.75 12.05
CA THR A 30 13.71 -11.35 12.08
C THR A 30 14.84 -11.18 13.10
N GLY A 31 15.84 -10.33 12.82
CA GLY A 31 16.96 -10.14 13.74
C GLY A 31 18.32 -9.87 13.12
N ASN A 32 18.43 -9.77 11.79
CA ASN A 32 19.68 -9.31 11.17
C ASN A 32 20.01 -7.93 11.72
N SER A 33 21.18 -7.73 12.33
CA SER A 33 21.52 -6.42 12.90
C SER A 33 22.95 -5.97 12.70
N VAL A 34 23.13 -4.64 12.57
CA VAL A 34 24.42 -3.97 12.57
C VAL A 34 24.49 -3.13 13.84
N GLU A 35 25.49 -3.39 14.68
CA GLU A 35 25.81 -2.52 15.80
C GLU A 35 26.92 -1.54 15.43
N ILE A 36 26.77 -0.24 15.69
CA ILE A 36 27.84 0.75 15.54
C ILE A 36 28.00 1.51 16.86
N ALA A 37 29.20 1.50 17.43
CA ALA A 37 29.48 2.27 18.64
C ALA A 37 30.33 3.50 18.35
N VAL A 38 29.94 4.65 18.90
CA VAL A 38 30.65 5.92 18.82
C VAL A 38 30.91 6.39 20.25
N THR A 39 32.18 6.49 20.63
CA THR A 39 32.57 6.96 21.97
C THR A 39 33.16 8.36 21.88
N ASN A 40 32.65 9.31 22.66
CA ASN A 40 33.27 10.62 22.80
C ASN A 40 34.34 10.57 23.91
N THR A 41 35.61 10.76 23.57
CA THR A 41 36.71 10.80 24.54
C THR A 41 37.21 12.22 24.81
N GLY A 42 36.54 13.24 24.27
CA GLY A 42 36.78 14.66 24.53
C GLY A 42 35.71 15.31 25.42
N THR A 43 35.46 16.61 25.26
CA THR A 43 34.38 17.33 25.97
C THR A 43 33.00 17.07 25.35
N GLU A 44 31.91 17.37 26.07
CA GLU A 44 30.54 17.16 25.58
C GLU A 44 30.31 17.82 24.20
N ALA A 45 29.75 17.07 23.25
CA ALA A 45 29.54 17.52 21.88
C ALA A 45 28.18 17.09 21.35
N THR A 46 27.56 17.90 20.49
CA THR A 46 26.40 17.48 19.70
C THR A 46 26.87 16.71 18.47
N VAL A 47 26.65 15.40 18.46
CA VAL A 47 27.09 14.46 17.43
C VAL A 47 25.92 14.06 16.53
N ARG A 48 26.20 13.91 15.24
CA ARG A 48 25.33 13.33 14.23
C ARG A 48 26.06 12.17 13.57
N VAL A 49 25.41 11.04 13.40
CA VAL A 49 25.99 9.88 12.71
C VAL A 49 25.15 9.57 11.49
N THR A 50 25.81 9.40 10.36
CA THR A 50 25.22 9.05 9.06
C THR A 50 25.84 7.74 8.60
N MET A 51 25.01 6.76 8.26
CA MET A 51 25.40 5.50 7.64
C MET A 51 24.99 5.53 6.17
N LEU A 52 25.93 5.26 5.28
CA LEU A 52 25.74 5.14 3.84
C LEU A 52 26.06 3.71 3.44
N VAL A 53 25.24 3.10 2.60
CA VAL A 53 25.43 1.72 2.13
C VAL A 53 25.43 1.73 0.61
N SER A 54 26.50 1.20 0.02
CA SER A 54 26.56 0.95 -1.42
C SER A 54 25.75 -0.28 -1.75
N VAL A 55 24.78 -0.09 -2.62
CA VAL A 55 24.04 -1.18 -3.26
C VAL A 55 24.86 -1.56 -4.49
N ALA A 56 25.47 -2.74 -4.50
CA ALA A 56 26.32 -3.13 -5.62
C ALA A 56 25.51 -3.12 -6.94
N GLN A 57 26.15 -2.74 -8.03
CA GLN A 57 25.57 -2.83 -9.38
C GLN A 57 25.30 -4.28 -9.83
N ASP A 58 25.89 -5.25 -9.14
CA ASP A 58 25.59 -6.67 -9.32
C ASP A 58 24.47 -7.05 -8.34
N ALA A 59 23.32 -7.48 -8.86
CA ALA A 59 22.10 -7.78 -8.10
C ALA A 59 22.26 -8.87 -7.03
N ALA A 60 23.44 -9.49 -6.94
CA ALA A 60 23.80 -10.52 -5.99
C ALA A 60 24.34 -10.01 -4.62
N ALA A 61 24.47 -8.70 -4.39
CA ALA A 61 24.93 -8.19 -3.10
C ALA A 61 23.78 -7.96 -2.10
N LEU A 62 24.13 -8.10 -0.81
CA LEU A 62 23.40 -7.97 0.47
C LEU A 62 22.23 -6.96 0.60
N PHE A 63 22.03 -6.06 -0.37
CA PHE A 63 20.93 -5.09 -0.40
C PHE A 63 20.36 -4.89 -1.81
N ALA A 64 19.89 -5.96 -2.47
CA ALA A 64 19.23 -5.86 -3.78
C ALA A 64 17.99 -4.92 -3.73
N ALA A 65 17.70 -4.28 -4.87
CA ALA A 65 16.85 -3.11 -5.01
C ALA A 65 15.44 -3.26 -4.40
N GLY A 66 15.13 -2.43 -3.40
CA GLY A 66 13.75 -2.14 -2.98
C GLY A 66 13.49 -2.24 -1.48
N GLU A 67 14.03 -3.24 -0.78
CA GLU A 67 13.60 -3.50 0.59
C GLU A 67 14.41 -2.71 1.63
N LEU A 68 13.72 -2.01 2.53
CA LEU A 68 14.28 -1.22 3.64
C LEU A 68 14.32 -2.07 4.92
N PRO A 69 15.27 -1.86 5.85
CA PRO A 69 15.09 -2.34 7.22
C PRO A 69 13.84 -1.69 7.81
N SER A 70 12.91 -2.49 8.35
CA SER A 70 11.62 -2.01 8.86
C SER A 70 11.75 -1.27 10.21
N LYS A 71 12.90 -1.39 10.90
CA LYS A 71 13.22 -0.68 12.13
C LYS A 71 14.69 -0.29 12.23
N THR A 72 14.94 0.99 12.49
CA THR A 72 16.26 1.51 12.85
C THR A 72 16.20 2.09 14.26
N VAL A 73 16.92 1.52 15.22
CA VAL A 73 16.85 1.91 16.63
C VAL A 73 18.23 2.31 17.12
N PHE A 74 18.39 3.48 17.74
CA PHE A 74 19.63 3.77 18.49
C PHE A 74 19.40 3.56 19.99
N ASN A 75 20.46 3.18 20.71
CA ASN A 75 20.43 2.99 22.16
C ASN A 75 21.55 3.82 22.81
N LEU A 76 21.19 4.75 23.68
CA LEU A 76 22.13 5.48 24.55
C LEU A 76 21.68 5.24 25.98
N ASN A 77 22.53 4.63 26.80
CA ASN A 77 22.28 4.38 28.22
C ASN A 77 20.91 3.72 28.50
N GLY A 78 20.44 2.84 27.61
CA GLY A 78 19.18 2.10 27.77
C GLY A 78 17.92 2.82 27.25
N THR A 79 18.04 3.96 26.57
CA THR A 79 16.90 4.63 25.89
C THR A 79 16.95 4.39 24.38
N THR A 80 15.92 3.68 23.89
CA THR A 80 15.69 3.37 22.47
C THR A 80 14.76 4.38 21.80
N SER A 81 15.09 4.83 20.59
CA SER A 81 14.15 5.58 19.73
C SER A 81 14.38 5.28 18.25
N ASP A 82 13.28 5.29 17.48
CA ASP A 82 13.24 4.98 16.07
C ASP A 82 13.77 6.12 15.18
N LEU A 83 14.44 5.78 14.08
CA LEU A 83 14.87 6.73 13.03
C LEU A 83 14.10 6.49 11.73
N GLY A 84 13.77 7.57 11.00
CA GLY A 84 13.22 7.51 9.65
C GLY A 84 14.29 7.37 8.56
N SER A 85 13.96 6.70 7.45
CA SER A 85 14.76 6.66 6.23
C SER A 85 14.67 7.99 5.45
N VAL A 86 15.75 8.40 4.78
CA VAL A 86 15.78 9.64 3.97
C VAL A 86 16.27 9.33 2.55
N ASP A 87 15.76 10.08 1.57
CA ASP A 87 16.19 10.02 0.17
C ASP A 87 17.70 10.38 0.05
N PRO A 88 18.55 9.47 -0.48
CA PRO A 88 19.98 9.71 -0.68
C PRO A 88 20.28 10.89 -1.63
N ALA A 89 19.33 11.31 -2.48
CA ALA A 89 19.50 12.48 -3.37
C ALA A 89 19.50 13.83 -2.64
N LEU A 90 19.05 13.88 -1.37
CA LEU A 90 19.01 15.10 -0.55
C LEU A 90 20.31 15.38 0.23
N PHE A 91 21.37 14.57 0.01
CA PHE A 91 22.64 14.70 0.73
C PHE A 91 23.76 15.28 -0.16
N GLU A 92 24.25 16.48 0.20
CA GLU A 92 25.50 17.06 -0.34
C GLU A 92 26.73 16.19 -0.03
N ASP A 93 26.70 15.36 1.03
CA ASP A 93 27.81 14.51 1.49
C ASP A 93 27.97 13.18 0.71
N THR A 94 27.08 12.84 -0.23
CA THR A 94 27.19 11.61 -1.05
C THR A 94 28.49 11.58 -1.87
N ALA A 95 28.92 12.74 -2.36
CA ALA A 95 30.19 12.93 -3.05
C ALA A 95 31.41 12.71 -2.12
N GLU A 96 31.28 12.99 -0.82
CA GLU A 96 32.35 12.75 0.17
C GLU A 96 32.46 11.27 0.55
N SER A 97 31.49 10.41 0.23
CA SER A 97 31.47 9.00 0.64
C SER A 97 32.43 8.09 -0.14
N GLY A 98 32.76 8.46 -1.38
CA GLY A 98 33.60 7.69 -2.30
C GLY A 98 33.06 6.30 -2.67
N LEU A 99 31.81 5.98 -2.32
CA LEU A 99 31.19 4.69 -2.63
C LEU A 99 30.56 4.68 -4.03
N PRO A 100 30.49 3.52 -4.71
CA PRO A 100 29.81 3.43 -6.01
C PRO A 100 28.29 3.54 -5.86
N LEU A 101 27.65 4.21 -6.83
CA LEU A 101 26.20 4.35 -6.95
C LEU A 101 25.56 3.08 -7.53
N PRO A 102 24.33 2.72 -7.14
CA PRO A 102 23.42 3.46 -6.24
C PRO A 102 23.72 3.32 -4.74
N LEU A 103 23.38 4.35 -3.96
CA LEU A 103 23.61 4.42 -2.51
C LEU A 103 22.29 4.55 -1.74
N LYS A 104 22.23 4.02 -0.52
CA LYS A 104 21.16 4.31 0.47
C LYS A 104 21.77 4.93 1.74
N ALA A 105 21.03 5.82 2.42
CA ALA A 105 21.51 6.60 3.55
C ALA A 105 20.56 6.58 4.76
N TRP A 106 21.14 6.53 5.96
CA TRP A 106 20.45 6.63 7.25
C TRP A 106 21.23 7.57 8.16
N TRP A 107 20.56 8.28 9.08
CA TRP A 107 21.25 9.19 9.97
C TRP A 107 20.46 9.45 11.25
N THR A 108 21.18 9.83 12.30
CA THR A 108 20.58 10.39 13.53
C THR A 108 19.90 11.72 13.22
N ASN A 109 18.72 12.01 13.77
CA ASN A 109 18.00 13.30 13.71
C ASN A 109 18.84 14.52 13.30
N SER A 110 18.30 15.36 12.40
CA SER A 110 18.74 16.73 12.03
C SER A 110 19.39 17.61 13.10
N LYS A 111 18.95 17.51 14.35
CA LYS A 111 19.48 18.31 15.46
C LYS A 111 20.73 17.69 16.11
N GLY A 112 21.11 16.47 15.69
CA GLY A 112 22.08 15.61 16.35
C GLY A 112 21.71 15.30 17.79
N ARG A 113 22.65 14.72 18.53
CA ARG A 113 22.48 14.33 19.92
C ARG A 113 23.69 14.73 20.73
N ASN A 114 23.46 15.33 21.90
CA ASN A 114 24.54 15.59 22.84
C ASN A 114 25.10 14.27 23.35
N LEU A 115 26.42 14.11 23.22
CA LEU A 115 27.18 12.97 23.70
C LEU A 115 28.17 13.50 24.75
N PRO A 116 27.92 13.26 26.05
CA PRO A 116 28.82 13.69 27.12
C PRO A 116 30.22 13.07 27.01
N ALA A 117 31.17 13.66 27.72
CA ALA A 117 32.54 13.17 27.79
C ALA A 117 32.57 11.72 28.34
N ASN A 118 33.31 10.84 27.67
CA ASN A 118 33.46 9.41 27.95
C ASN A 118 32.18 8.58 27.81
N GLU A 119 31.13 9.10 27.18
CA GLU A 119 29.93 8.32 26.88
C GLU A 119 30.00 7.63 25.52
N ARG A 120 29.32 6.48 25.44
CA ARG A 120 29.24 5.62 24.26
C ARG A 120 27.82 5.62 23.72
N LEU A 121 27.66 6.04 22.48
CA LEU A 121 26.43 5.94 21.70
C LEU A 121 26.47 4.66 20.86
N VAL A 122 25.40 3.86 20.90
CA VAL A 122 25.30 2.61 20.13
C VAL A 122 24.12 2.69 19.16
N PHE A 123 24.36 2.35 17.91
CA PHE A 123 23.35 2.25 16.86
C PHE A 123 23.04 0.78 16.61
N HIS A 124 21.76 0.42 16.58
CA HIS A 124 21.29 -0.92 16.21
C HIS A 124 20.39 -0.82 14.97
N PHE A 125 20.93 -1.22 13.84
CA PHE A 125 20.12 -1.42 12.63
C PHE A 125 19.57 -2.83 12.69
N ALA A 126 18.27 -3.06 12.54
CA ALA A 126 17.66 -4.38 12.66
C ALA A 126 16.74 -4.68 11.47
N ASP A 127 16.28 -5.93 11.36
CA ASP A 127 15.25 -6.36 10.42
C ASP A 127 15.63 -6.24 8.93
N PHE A 128 16.90 -6.47 8.59
CA PHE A 128 17.29 -6.61 7.19
C PHE A 128 16.59 -7.81 6.53
N PRO A 129 16.04 -7.67 5.31
CA PRO A 129 15.35 -8.74 4.60
C PRO A 129 16.23 -9.98 4.38
N LEU A 130 15.63 -11.15 4.51
CA LEU A 130 16.29 -12.45 4.34
C LEU A 130 16.58 -12.80 2.87
N SER A 131 16.00 -12.05 1.93
CA SER A 131 15.96 -12.28 0.48
C SER A 131 17.32 -12.16 -0.20
N VAL A 132 18.38 -11.74 0.50
CA VAL A 132 19.59 -11.31 -0.18
C VAL A 132 20.67 -12.39 -0.32
N PRO A 133 21.21 -12.64 -1.52
CA PRO A 133 22.33 -13.57 -1.71
C PRO A 133 23.57 -13.27 -0.84
N PRO A 134 24.42 -14.28 -0.58
CA PRO A 134 25.76 -14.10 -0.03
C PRO A 134 26.53 -13.14 -0.91
N GLY A 135 27.30 -12.25 -0.31
CA GLY A 135 28.03 -11.22 -1.05
C GLY A 135 28.68 -10.20 -0.15
N THR A 136 29.46 -9.31 -0.75
CA THR A 136 30.14 -8.21 -0.04
C THR A 136 29.42 -6.89 -0.34
N ALA A 137 29.00 -6.18 0.70
CA ALA A 137 28.45 -4.83 0.60
C ALA A 137 29.34 -3.84 1.34
N GLN A 138 29.52 -2.64 0.79
CA GLN A 138 30.31 -1.60 1.45
C GLN A 138 29.42 -0.66 2.27
N VAL A 139 29.72 -0.54 3.55
CA VAL A 139 29.06 0.39 4.47
C VAL A 139 30.02 1.47 4.88
N CYS A 140 29.69 2.71 4.57
CA CYS A 140 30.43 3.89 5.00
C CYS A 140 29.70 4.55 6.18
N VAL A 141 30.40 4.79 7.27
CA VAL A 141 29.91 5.49 8.45
C VAL A 141 30.61 6.84 8.53
N LEU A 142 29.81 7.90 8.58
CA LEU A 142 30.23 9.28 8.77
C LEU A 142 29.78 9.73 10.16
N VAL A 143 30.70 10.28 10.95
CA VAL A 143 30.38 10.95 12.22
C VAL A 143 30.68 12.43 12.07
N GLN A 144 29.68 13.24 12.38
CA GLN A 144 29.68 14.68 12.26
C GLN A 144 29.41 15.33 13.62
N VAL A 145 30.01 16.49 13.87
CA VAL A 145 29.79 17.28 15.09
C VAL A 145 29.35 18.68 14.74
N MET A 146 28.44 19.24 15.53
CA MET A 146 27.94 20.59 15.33
C MET A 146 28.98 21.60 15.85
N LYS A 147 29.51 22.46 14.97
CA LYS A 147 30.34 23.62 15.34
C LYS A 147 29.75 24.89 14.73
N GLY A 148 29.43 25.87 15.57
CA GLY A 148 28.96 27.18 15.11
C GLY A 148 27.74 27.13 14.17
N ARG A 149 26.82 26.19 14.41
CA ARG A 149 25.63 25.86 13.59
C ARG A 149 25.88 25.10 12.29
N VAL A 150 27.11 24.66 12.02
CA VAL A 150 27.46 23.84 10.84
C VAL A 150 27.87 22.44 11.29
N TRP A 151 27.44 21.42 10.54
CA TRP A 151 27.89 20.04 10.73
C TRP A 151 29.26 19.85 10.09
N GLN A 152 30.23 19.35 10.85
CA GLN A 152 31.55 19.00 10.33
C GLN A 152 31.81 17.51 10.48
N THR A 153 32.16 16.83 9.39
CA THR A 153 32.58 15.42 9.41
C THR A 153 33.93 15.30 10.11
N ILE A 154 33.95 14.59 11.23
CA ILE A 154 35.16 14.36 12.03
C ILE A 154 35.68 12.93 11.91
N LEU A 155 34.85 11.99 11.47
CA LEU A 155 35.23 10.60 11.21
C LEU A 155 34.50 10.10 9.97
N ARG A 156 35.24 9.41 9.10
CA ARG A 156 34.71 8.62 7.98
C ARG A 156 35.37 7.26 7.99
N ARG A 157 34.59 6.19 7.96
CA ARG A 157 35.11 4.82 7.90
C ARG A 157 34.24 3.95 7.02
N THR A 158 34.85 3.28 6.06
CA THR A 158 34.19 2.28 5.22
C THR A 158 34.51 0.88 5.75
N VAL A 159 33.51 0.01 5.76
CA VAL A 159 33.56 -1.37 6.23
C VAL A 159 32.92 -2.25 5.16
N ASP A 160 33.62 -3.30 4.76
CA ASP A 160 33.05 -4.34 3.92
C ASP A 160 32.26 -5.31 4.80
N ILE A 161 30.99 -5.51 4.47
CA ILE A 161 30.10 -6.48 5.10
C ILE A 161 30.01 -7.68 4.17
N VAL A 162 30.51 -8.81 4.62
CA VAL A 162 30.35 -10.09 3.94
C VAL A 162 29.18 -10.83 4.58
N LYS A 163 28.16 -11.16 3.79
CA LYS A 163 27.15 -12.16 4.21
C LYS A 163 27.68 -13.52 3.80
N ASP A 164 28.20 -14.23 4.78
CA ASP A 164 28.55 -15.62 4.58
C ASP A 164 27.26 -16.43 4.36
N PRO A 165 27.30 -17.42 3.46
CA PRO A 165 26.20 -18.36 3.35
C PRO A 165 26.03 -19.13 4.66
N PRO A 166 24.80 -19.54 4.99
CA PRO A 166 24.56 -20.29 6.21
C PRO A 166 25.42 -21.55 6.20
N SER A 167 26.19 -21.76 7.29
CA SER A 167 26.91 -23.01 7.50
C SER A 167 25.88 -24.12 7.63
N ALA A 168 25.76 -24.95 6.61
CA ALA A 168 24.93 -26.14 6.66
C ALA A 168 25.84 -27.36 6.81
N ASP A 169 25.39 -28.39 7.53
CA ASP A 169 26.09 -29.68 7.59
C ASP A 169 25.72 -30.58 6.41
N ARG A 170 24.71 -30.16 5.62
CA ARG A 170 24.15 -30.89 4.48
C ARG A 170 23.58 -29.91 3.45
N ALA A 171 23.42 -30.39 2.22
CA ALA A 171 22.77 -29.63 1.18
C ALA A 171 21.37 -29.16 1.62
N SER A 172 21.08 -27.87 1.46
CA SER A 172 19.81 -27.28 1.86
C SER A 172 19.44 -26.10 0.97
N LEU A 173 18.13 -25.92 0.76
CA LEU A 173 17.60 -24.72 0.13
C LEU A 173 17.61 -23.59 1.14
N VAL A 174 18.24 -22.48 0.78
CA VAL A 174 18.16 -21.25 1.57
C VAL A 174 16.90 -20.47 1.17
N TYR A 175 16.67 -20.29 -0.13
CA TYR A 175 15.42 -19.75 -0.66
C TYR A 175 15.17 -20.15 -2.12
N PHE A 176 13.90 -20.10 -2.53
CA PHE A 176 13.43 -20.09 -3.92
C PHE A 176 12.21 -19.17 -4.01
N ARG A 177 12.26 -18.12 -4.83
CA ARG A 177 11.23 -17.06 -4.86
C ARG A 177 11.02 -16.48 -6.26
N SER A 178 9.89 -15.81 -6.42
CA SER A 178 9.52 -14.98 -7.58
C SER A 178 9.73 -13.49 -7.26
N SER A 179 9.98 -12.65 -8.26
CA SER A 179 9.93 -11.19 -8.14
C SER A 179 8.53 -10.71 -7.80
N ASP A 180 7.52 -11.37 -8.38
CA ASP A 180 6.12 -11.02 -8.27
C ASP A 180 5.27 -12.29 -8.09
N ASP A 181 4.40 -12.30 -7.09
CA ASP A 181 3.48 -13.42 -6.85
C ASP A 181 2.22 -13.33 -7.73
N VAL A 182 1.96 -12.15 -8.33
CA VAL A 182 0.81 -11.89 -9.22
C VAL A 182 1.22 -11.00 -10.38
N VAL A 183 0.85 -11.36 -11.62
CA VAL A 183 1.01 -10.52 -12.81
C VAL A 183 -0.33 -10.24 -13.48
N SER A 184 -0.53 -9.01 -13.96
CA SER A 184 -1.79 -8.59 -14.59
C SER A 184 -1.83 -8.78 -16.10
N HIS A 185 -0.68 -8.88 -16.76
CA HIS A 185 -0.62 -9.03 -18.22
C HIS A 185 0.01 -10.35 -18.62
N ALA A 186 -0.86 -11.34 -18.83
CA ALA A 186 -0.49 -12.67 -19.32
C ALA A 186 0.52 -12.60 -20.48
N GLY A 187 1.73 -13.11 -20.23
CA GLY A 187 2.79 -13.23 -21.23
C GLY A 187 3.44 -11.91 -21.68
N ARG A 188 3.18 -10.79 -20.99
CA ARG A 188 3.82 -9.50 -21.28
C ARG A 188 4.77 -9.04 -20.19
N ASP A 189 4.36 -9.18 -18.93
CA ASP A 189 5.18 -8.78 -17.79
C ASP A 189 6.16 -9.92 -17.42
N PRO A 190 7.48 -9.65 -17.33
CA PRO A 190 8.45 -10.64 -16.92
C PRO A 190 8.33 -10.92 -15.42
N VAL A 191 8.72 -12.12 -15.03
CA VAL A 191 8.89 -12.53 -13.65
C VAL A 191 10.29 -13.12 -13.48
N GLU A 192 11.02 -12.65 -12.47
CA GLU A 192 12.34 -13.19 -12.13
C GLU A 192 12.24 -14.20 -10.99
N LEU A 193 12.64 -15.44 -11.27
CA LEU A 193 12.77 -16.50 -10.29
C LEU A 193 14.21 -16.59 -9.83
N SER A 194 14.43 -16.54 -8.51
CA SER A 194 15.76 -16.65 -7.92
C SER A 194 15.82 -17.73 -6.86
N PHE A 195 16.98 -18.37 -6.74
CA PHE A 195 17.22 -19.37 -5.70
C PHE A 195 18.66 -19.39 -5.21
N LEU A 196 18.84 -19.90 -3.99
CA LEU A 196 20.13 -20.14 -3.37
C LEU A 196 20.13 -21.46 -2.60
N LEU A 197 21.15 -22.28 -2.84
CA LEU A 197 21.44 -23.49 -2.10
C LEU A 197 22.78 -23.39 -1.38
N ALA A 198 22.79 -23.83 -0.12
CA ALA A 198 24.01 -24.12 0.62
C ALA A 198 24.34 -25.60 0.42
N ILE A 199 25.46 -25.90 -0.23
CA ILE A 199 25.90 -27.27 -0.52
C ILE A 199 27.34 -27.40 -0.02
N PRO A 200 27.58 -27.83 1.23
CA PRO A 200 28.93 -27.79 1.80
C PRO A 200 29.92 -28.68 1.03
N ASP A 201 29.45 -29.84 0.61
CA ASP A 201 30.22 -30.88 -0.07
C ASP A 201 30.48 -30.52 -1.55
N GLU A 202 31.76 -30.49 -1.93
CA GLU A 202 32.21 -30.07 -3.26
C GLU A 202 31.81 -31.05 -4.37
N ASP A 203 31.79 -32.35 -4.08
CA ASP A 203 31.39 -33.38 -5.03
C ASP A 203 29.89 -33.33 -5.28
N GLN A 204 29.08 -33.14 -4.23
CA GLN A 204 27.64 -32.91 -4.36
C GLN A 204 27.34 -31.63 -5.12
N ARG A 205 28.08 -30.54 -4.87
CA ARG A 205 27.92 -29.25 -5.55
C ARG A 205 28.20 -29.37 -7.04
N SER A 206 29.31 -30.02 -7.40
CA SER A 206 29.74 -30.19 -8.80
C SER A 206 28.82 -31.14 -9.58
N ASN A 207 28.20 -32.10 -8.90
CA ASN A 207 27.27 -33.04 -9.50
C ASN A 207 25.80 -32.63 -9.38
N ALA A 208 25.50 -31.50 -8.72
CA ALA A 208 24.14 -31.04 -8.52
C ALA A 208 23.44 -30.79 -9.86
N ARG A 209 22.28 -31.43 -10.05
CA ARG A 209 21.41 -31.20 -11.20
C ARG A 209 20.27 -30.30 -10.75
N VAL A 210 20.27 -29.06 -11.24
CA VAL A 210 19.19 -28.09 -10.98
C VAL A 210 18.25 -28.06 -12.18
N ALA A 211 16.95 -28.16 -11.89
CA ALA A 211 15.89 -27.96 -12.86
C ALA A 211 14.80 -27.09 -12.25
N VAL A 212 14.33 -26.10 -13.00
CA VAL A 212 13.10 -25.38 -12.69
C VAL A 212 12.01 -25.93 -13.60
N LEU A 213 10.88 -26.34 -13.05
CA LEU A 213 9.75 -26.85 -13.80
C LEU A 213 8.62 -25.82 -13.82
N ARG A 214 8.16 -25.42 -15.01
CA ARG A 214 6.96 -24.63 -15.25
C ARG A 214 5.74 -25.53 -15.42
N ASN A 215 4.79 -25.50 -14.50
CA ASN A 215 3.60 -26.35 -14.55
C ASN A 215 3.93 -27.84 -14.79
N GLY A 216 5.05 -28.29 -14.20
CA GLY A 216 5.57 -29.65 -14.37
C GLY A 216 6.44 -29.89 -15.62
N VAL A 217 6.63 -28.90 -16.48
CA VAL A 217 7.51 -28.96 -17.66
C VAL A 217 8.86 -28.32 -17.36
N PRO A 218 10.00 -29.02 -17.49
CA PRO A 218 11.32 -28.45 -17.26
C PRO A 218 11.61 -27.24 -18.17
N ILE A 219 12.19 -26.20 -17.60
CA ILE A 219 12.72 -25.02 -18.28
C ILE A 219 14.24 -25.21 -18.42
N ASP A 220 14.78 -24.88 -19.58
CA ASP A 220 16.21 -24.94 -19.84
C ASP A 220 16.91 -23.69 -19.25
N LEU A 221 17.63 -23.87 -18.15
CA LEU A 221 18.40 -22.82 -17.49
C LEU A 221 19.73 -22.50 -18.22
N SER A 222 20.07 -23.23 -19.28
CA SER A 222 21.32 -23.05 -20.04
C SER A 222 21.19 -22.12 -21.25
N ARG A 223 19.97 -21.69 -21.60
CA ARG A 223 19.68 -20.80 -22.72
C ARG A 223 19.33 -19.40 -22.24
N SER A 224 20.17 -18.43 -22.61
CA SER A 224 19.74 -17.05 -22.72
C SER A 224 18.81 -16.95 -23.93
N ASP A 225 17.49 -16.93 -23.73
CA ASP A 225 16.58 -16.67 -24.84
C ASP A 225 16.86 -15.25 -25.36
N GLY A 226 17.34 -15.16 -26.60
CA GLY A 226 17.85 -13.94 -27.24
C GLY A 226 16.78 -12.89 -27.58
N GLY A 227 15.72 -12.76 -26.79
CA GLY A 227 14.64 -11.81 -26.98
C GLY A 227 14.37 -10.99 -25.72
N ARG A 228 14.94 -9.78 -25.68
CA ARG A 228 14.64 -8.67 -24.74
C ARG A 228 14.39 -9.06 -23.26
N GLY A 229 15.48 -9.28 -22.52
CA GLY A 229 15.58 -9.01 -21.07
C GLY A 229 15.97 -10.20 -20.19
N GLY A 230 17.08 -10.05 -19.44
CA GLY A 230 17.47 -10.92 -18.32
C GLY A 230 18.24 -12.19 -18.71
N GLY A 231 19.47 -12.34 -18.23
CA GLY A 231 20.27 -13.55 -18.46
C GLY A 231 19.80 -14.70 -17.58
N SER A 232 19.16 -15.72 -18.17
CA SER A 232 18.90 -16.99 -17.48
C SER A 232 20.21 -17.76 -17.29
N GLY A 233 20.51 -18.14 -16.05
CA GLY A 233 21.77 -18.83 -15.74
C GLY A 233 21.87 -19.34 -14.31
N VAL A 234 22.74 -20.34 -14.12
CA VAL A 234 23.10 -20.91 -12.81
C VAL A 234 24.59 -20.65 -12.61
N THR A 235 24.93 -20.05 -11.47
CA THR A 235 26.30 -19.75 -11.07
C THR A 235 26.68 -20.61 -9.86
N ILE A 236 27.88 -21.18 -9.89
CA ILE A 236 28.45 -21.97 -8.80
C ILE A 236 29.55 -21.13 -8.15
N ASP A 237 29.43 -20.90 -6.84
CA ASP A 237 30.49 -20.29 -6.05
C ASP A 237 31.16 -21.37 -5.20
N ALA A 238 32.34 -21.77 -5.67
CA ALA A 238 33.13 -22.83 -5.04
C ALA A 238 33.74 -22.40 -3.70
N GLU A 239 34.12 -21.13 -3.56
CA GLU A 239 34.73 -20.59 -2.33
C GLU A 239 33.69 -20.43 -1.22
N ALA A 240 32.48 -19.98 -1.58
CA ALA A 240 31.40 -19.77 -0.62
C ALA A 240 30.61 -21.04 -0.28
N GLY A 241 30.84 -22.16 -0.97
CA GLY A 241 30.08 -23.37 -0.68
C GLY A 241 28.62 -23.33 -1.19
N THR A 242 28.32 -22.54 -2.24
CA THR A 242 26.94 -22.29 -2.68
C THR A 242 26.67 -22.48 -4.17
N LEU A 243 25.39 -22.58 -4.50
CA LEU A 243 24.87 -22.62 -5.86
C LEU A 243 23.65 -21.71 -5.94
N HIS A 244 23.64 -20.76 -6.88
CA HIS A 244 22.54 -19.83 -7.08
C HIS A 244 22.18 -19.68 -8.56
N GLY A 245 20.97 -19.21 -8.85
CA GLY A 245 20.55 -18.96 -10.22
C GLY A 245 19.38 -18.02 -10.31
N VAL A 246 19.26 -17.39 -11.48
CA VAL A 246 18.16 -16.48 -11.84
C VAL A 246 17.57 -16.94 -13.17
N LEU A 247 16.25 -16.89 -13.26
CA LEU A 247 15.47 -17.22 -14.46
C LEU A 247 14.42 -16.13 -14.68
N THR A 248 14.40 -15.54 -15.87
CA THR A 248 13.31 -14.66 -16.30
C THR A 248 12.31 -15.46 -17.14
N ASP A 249 11.01 -15.43 -16.80
CA ASP A 249 9.92 -16.04 -17.58
C ASP A 249 8.74 -15.06 -17.76
N PHE A 250 7.88 -15.33 -18.74
CA PHE A 250 6.68 -14.55 -19.08
C PHE A 250 5.42 -15.42 -18.93
N PRO A 251 4.93 -15.68 -17.71
CA PRO A 251 3.80 -16.56 -17.50
C PRO A 251 2.53 -15.99 -18.13
N SER A 252 1.85 -16.78 -18.95
CA SER A 252 0.59 -16.41 -19.62
C SER A 252 -0.66 -16.97 -18.93
N ILE A 253 -0.48 -17.79 -17.91
CA ILE A 253 -1.52 -18.38 -17.06
C ILE A 253 -0.95 -18.52 -15.65
N THR A 254 -1.81 -18.65 -14.64
CA THR A 254 -1.36 -19.01 -13.28
C THR A 254 -0.43 -20.21 -13.36
N THR A 255 0.80 -20.00 -12.92
CA THR A 255 1.92 -20.88 -13.19
C THR A 255 2.57 -21.27 -11.89
N THR A 256 2.72 -22.58 -11.71
CA THR A 256 3.49 -23.17 -10.63
C THR A 256 4.92 -23.39 -11.12
N TYR A 257 5.88 -22.75 -10.48
CA TYR A 257 7.30 -23.02 -10.66
C TYR A 257 7.78 -23.94 -9.55
N ARG A 258 8.44 -25.02 -9.93
CA ARG A 258 9.04 -25.95 -8.98
C ARG A 258 10.55 -26.00 -9.19
N LEU A 259 11.31 -25.57 -8.20
CA LEU A 259 12.73 -25.84 -8.15
C LEU A 259 12.92 -27.31 -7.75
N ARG A 260 13.76 -28.02 -8.50
CA ARG A 260 14.20 -29.37 -8.20
C ARG A 260 15.71 -29.41 -8.28
N VAL A 261 16.33 -29.79 -7.17
CA VAL A 261 17.76 -30.09 -7.14
C VAL A 261 17.95 -31.55 -6.79
N THR A 262 18.74 -32.26 -7.57
CA THR A 262 19.08 -33.66 -7.31
C THR A 262 20.58 -33.86 -7.24
N PHE A 263 21.02 -34.73 -6.34
CA PHE A 263 22.41 -35.11 -6.14
C PHE A 263 22.63 -36.56 -6.61
N PRO A 264 22.92 -36.78 -7.90
CA PRO A 264 23.17 -38.13 -8.41
C PRO A 264 24.44 -38.72 -7.79
N ASP A 265 24.37 -39.96 -7.32
CA ASP A 265 25.54 -40.72 -6.89
C ASP A 265 26.34 -41.14 -8.15
N PRO A 266 27.67 -41.03 -8.18
CA PRO A 266 28.50 -41.50 -9.29
C PRO A 266 28.21 -42.96 -9.72
N ASP A 267 27.71 -43.81 -8.81
CA ASP A 267 27.37 -45.21 -9.09
C ASP A 267 25.89 -45.44 -9.49
N GLY A 268 25.10 -44.39 -9.71
CA GLY A 268 23.74 -44.48 -10.26
C GLY A 268 22.62 -44.80 -9.25
N GLY A 269 22.92 -44.80 -7.95
CA GLY A 269 21.92 -44.87 -6.87
C GLY A 269 21.36 -43.49 -6.51
N VAL A 270 20.07 -43.40 -6.15
CA VAL A 270 19.47 -42.16 -5.60
C VAL A 270 19.34 -42.33 -4.08
N ARG A 271 20.09 -41.55 -3.28
CA ARG A 271 19.91 -41.54 -1.82
C ARG A 271 18.56 -40.89 -1.46
N PRO A 272 17.87 -41.31 -0.39
CA PRO A 272 16.57 -40.73 0.02
C PRO A 272 16.65 -39.25 0.43
N ASP A 273 17.86 -38.75 0.75
CA ASP A 273 18.14 -37.35 1.09
C ASP A 273 18.57 -36.52 -0.15
N ALA A 274 18.56 -37.13 -1.35
CA ALA A 274 19.22 -36.61 -2.55
C ALA A 274 18.38 -35.62 -3.37
N ARG A 275 17.30 -35.07 -2.81
CA ARG A 275 16.40 -34.19 -3.55
C ARG A 275 15.86 -33.06 -2.69
N ILE A 276 16.04 -31.86 -3.21
CA ILE A 276 15.45 -30.63 -2.68
C ILE A 276 14.38 -30.19 -3.67
N GLU A 277 13.16 -29.96 -3.19
CA GLU A 277 12.10 -29.36 -3.99
C GLU A 277 11.43 -28.23 -3.22
N GLU A 278 11.16 -27.15 -3.93
CA GLU A 278 10.38 -26.03 -3.43
C GLU A 278 9.49 -25.52 -4.54
N THR A 279 8.33 -24.98 -4.20
CA THR A 279 7.33 -24.56 -5.18
C THR A 279 6.90 -23.13 -4.91
N VAL A 280 6.91 -22.32 -5.97
CA VAL A 280 6.38 -20.97 -5.98
C VAL A 280 5.21 -20.92 -6.96
N LEU A 281 4.15 -20.19 -6.60
CA LEU A 281 2.99 -19.98 -7.44
C LEU A 281 2.96 -18.52 -7.89
N VAL A 282 2.93 -18.31 -9.19
CA VAL A 282 2.71 -16.99 -9.78
C VAL A 282 1.30 -16.96 -10.36
N GLN A 283 0.43 -16.13 -9.81
CA GLN A 283 -0.92 -15.96 -10.33
C GLN A 283 -0.91 -15.03 -11.53
N VAL A 284 -1.62 -15.40 -12.61
CA VAL A 284 -1.79 -14.53 -13.77
C VAL A 284 -3.25 -14.17 -13.87
N LEU A 285 -3.55 -12.88 -13.75
CA LEU A 285 -4.90 -12.39 -13.91
C LEU A 285 -5.27 -12.34 -15.40
N ALA A 286 -6.49 -12.80 -15.71
CA ALA A 286 -7.03 -12.76 -17.07
C ALA A 286 -7.84 -11.47 -17.29
N PRO A 287 -7.95 -10.97 -18.53
CA PRO A 287 -8.88 -9.89 -18.85
C PRO A 287 -10.31 -10.21 -18.39
N GLY A 288 -10.98 -9.24 -17.77
CA GLY A 288 -12.30 -9.44 -17.17
C GLY A 288 -12.28 -9.54 -15.64
N TRP A 289 -13.34 -10.15 -15.08
CA TRP A 289 -13.56 -10.20 -13.63
C TRP A 289 -12.69 -11.25 -12.95
N ASN A 290 -11.88 -10.82 -11.99
CA ASN A 290 -11.08 -11.67 -11.11
C ASN A 290 -11.52 -11.46 -9.66
N GLN A 291 -11.73 -12.53 -8.89
CA GLN A 291 -12.09 -12.44 -7.47
C GLN A 291 -10.86 -12.62 -6.59
N ILE A 292 -10.62 -11.66 -5.71
CA ILE A 292 -9.69 -11.79 -4.59
C ILE A 292 -10.46 -12.35 -3.40
N THR A 293 -9.96 -13.46 -2.86
CA THR A 293 -10.52 -14.07 -1.64
C THR A 293 -9.59 -13.78 -0.48
N PHE A 294 -10.16 -13.23 0.58
CA PHE A 294 -9.48 -13.07 1.86
C PHE A 294 -9.93 -14.21 2.78
N ALA A 295 -9.00 -14.79 3.54
CA ALA A 295 -9.29 -15.96 4.38
C ALA A 295 -10.33 -15.65 5.47
N ASP A 296 -10.15 -14.55 6.23
CA ASP A 296 -11.01 -14.16 7.36
C ASP A 296 -11.28 -12.65 7.46
N GLU A 297 -10.78 -11.87 6.51
CA GLU A 297 -10.90 -10.40 6.50
C GLU A 297 -11.71 -9.96 5.29
N SER A 298 -12.29 -8.76 5.31
CA SER A 298 -12.91 -8.20 4.11
C SER A 298 -12.78 -6.69 4.11
N PRO A 299 -12.52 -6.06 2.95
CA PRO A 299 -12.43 -4.63 2.87
C PRO A 299 -13.82 -4.01 3.08
N LEU A 300 -13.87 -3.03 3.97
CA LEU A 300 -15.01 -2.14 4.19
C LEU A 300 -14.89 -0.91 3.29
N GLN A 301 -13.67 -0.39 3.17
CA GLN A 301 -13.39 0.77 2.33
C GLN A 301 -11.96 0.70 1.81
N LEU A 302 -11.75 1.11 0.56
CA LEU A 302 -10.44 1.24 -0.05
C LEU A 302 -10.15 2.69 -0.39
N PHE A 303 -8.87 3.06 -0.35
CA PHE A 303 -8.34 4.38 -0.69
C PHE A 303 -7.07 4.20 -1.49
N ALA A 304 -6.86 5.02 -2.52
CA ALA A 304 -5.56 5.11 -3.19
C ALA A 304 -4.78 6.28 -2.58
N HIS A 305 -3.56 6.05 -2.12
CA HIS A 305 -2.70 7.08 -1.54
C HIS A 305 -1.23 6.67 -1.64
N THR A 306 -0.33 7.65 -1.80
CA THR A 306 1.10 7.46 -1.44
C THR A 306 1.22 6.93 -0.03
N ALA A 307 2.11 5.97 0.19
CA ALA A 307 2.26 5.37 1.51
C ALA A 307 2.64 6.43 2.56
N PHE A 308 1.88 6.50 3.66
CA PHE A 308 2.14 7.43 4.75
C PHE A 308 3.53 7.17 5.34
N GLY A 309 4.49 8.04 5.01
CA GLY A 309 5.85 7.98 5.55
C GLY A 309 6.84 7.09 4.80
N VAL A 310 6.49 6.49 3.65
CA VAL A 310 7.38 5.59 2.89
C VAL A 310 7.32 5.87 1.39
N GLY A 311 8.29 6.65 0.87
CA GLY A 311 8.52 6.86 -0.57
C GLY A 311 7.40 7.55 -1.36
N ASP A 312 7.61 7.70 -2.67
CA ASP A 312 6.66 8.33 -3.60
C ASP A 312 5.67 7.32 -4.23
N GLN A 313 5.71 6.06 -3.81
CA GLN A 313 4.88 5.01 -4.41
C GLN A 313 3.44 5.13 -3.89
N VAL A 314 2.51 5.31 -4.83
CA VAL A 314 1.06 5.22 -4.57
C VAL A 314 0.70 3.74 -4.41
N GLY A 315 -0.07 3.43 -3.36
CA GLY A 315 -0.65 2.12 -3.18
C GLY A 315 -2.10 2.20 -2.71
N LEU A 316 -2.62 1.08 -2.25
CA LEU A 316 -3.96 0.93 -1.72
C LEU A 316 -3.95 0.80 -0.19
N TYR A 317 -4.71 1.67 0.45
CA TYR A 317 -5.11 1.52 1.83
C TYR A 317 -6.50 0.89 1.89
N GLY A 318 -6.73 0.00 2.84
CA GLY A 318 -8.02 -0.65 3.04
C GLY A 318 -8.39 -0.78 4.51
N LEU A 319 -9.65 -0.52 4.85
CA LEU A 319 -10.21 -0.81 6.17
C LEU A 319 -10.71 -2.24 6.19
N PHE A 320 -10.18 -3.07 7.08
CA PHE A 320 -10.55 -4.47 7.19
C PHE A 320 -11.15 -4.78 8.56
N HIS A 321 -12.16 -5.64 8.56
CA HIS A 321 -12.64 -6.26 9.79
C HIS A 321 -11.71 -7.42 10.17
N LEU A 322 -11.05 -7.32 11.33
CA LEU A 322 -10.00 -8.22 11.80
C LEU A 322 -10.51 -9.26 12.83
N GLY A 323 -11.78 -9.65 12.72
CA GLY A 323 -12.50 -10.46 13.71
C GLY A 323 -13.39 -9.63 14.65
N GLU A 324 -13.91 -10.23 15.73
CA GLU A 324 -14.95 -9.59 16.56
C GLU A 324 -14.52 -8.22 17.11
N ARG A 325 -15.13 -7.15 16.59
CA ARG A 325 -15.00 -5.75 17.05
C ARG A 325 -13.60 -5.16 16.87
N LYS A 326 -12.84 -5.64 15.90
CA LYS A 326 -11.56 -5.03 15.53
C LYS A 326 -11.62 -4.62 14.08
N VAL A 327 -11.31 -3.36 13.83
CA VAL A 327 -11.13 -2.81 12.49
C VAL A 327 -9.72 -2.24 12.43
N GLY A 328 -9.04 -2.46 11.32
CA GLY A 328 -7.71 -1.93 11.12
C GLY A 328 -7.49 -1.50 9.68
N LEU A 329 -6.66 -0.48 9.53
CA LEU A 329 -6.15 -0.02 8.26
C LEU A 329 -5.00 -0.95 7.83
N ARG A 330 -5.09 -1.45 6.60
CA ARG A 330 -4.06 -2.22 5.92
C ARG A 330 -3.56 -1.45 4.70
N PHE A 331 -2.34 -1.73 4.28
CA PHE A 331 -1.72 -1.21 3.07
C PHE A 331 -1.32 -2.37 2.16
N SER A 332 -1.45 -2.16 0.85
CA SER A 332 -0.96 -3.04 -0.20
C SER A 332 -0.51 -2.17 -1.36
N ALA A 333 0.60 -2.51 -2.03
CA ALA A 333 1.15 -1.73 -3.12
C ALA A 333 0.21 -1.72 -4.35
N GLY A 334 -0.34 -2.88 -4.71
CA GLY A 334 -1.18 -3.09 -5.88
C GLY A 334 -2.54 -3.71 -5.58
N GLY A 335 -2.87 -3.95 -4.31
CA GLY A 335 -4.12 -4.60 -3.87
C GLY A 335 -4.21 -6.10 -4.13
N LEU A 336 -3.18 -6.68 -4.74
CA LEU A 336 -3.05 -8.11 -5.09
C LEU A 336 -1.99 -8.81 -4.25
N ASP A 337 -0.98 -8.06 -3.86
CA ASP A 337 0.05 -8.39 -2.89
C ASP A 337 -0.51 -8.42 -1.46
N ASP A 338 0.35 -8.79 -0.52
CA ASP A 338 -0.01 -8.91 0.89
C ASP A 338 -0.50 -7.58 1.47
N TRP A 339 -1.65 -7.64 2.15
CA TRP A 339 -2.22 -6.51 2.87
C TRP A 339 -1.61 -6.42 4.28
N VAL A 340 -0.55 -5.62 4.41
CA VAL A 340 0.18 -5.44 5.67
C VAL A 340 -0.54 -4.43 6.58
N PRO A 341 -0.47 -4.57 7.92
CA PRO A 341 -1.00 -3.54 8.82
C PRO A 341 -0.34 -2.18 8.57
N ALA A 342 -1.14 -1.12 8.46
CA ALA A 342 -0.61 0.25 8.47
C ALA A 342 -0.12 0.64 9.87
N GLU A 343 0.87 1.53 9.95
CA GLU A 343 1.43 2.04 11.21
C GLU A 343 0.32 2.63 12.09
N ASN A 344 0.16 2.16 13.32
CA ASN A 344 -0.92 2.57 14.24
C ASN A 344 -2.32 2.55 13.56
N GLY A 345 -2.52 1.66 12.59
CA GLY A 345 -3.73 1.60 11.77
C GLY A 345 -4.95 0.98 12.45
N LEU A 346 -4.79 0.41 13.65
CA LEU A 346 -5.89 -0.16 14.42
C LEU A 346 -6.86 0.93 14.86
N PHE A 347 -8.16 0.70 14.68
CA PHE A 347 -9.18 1.65 15.09
C PHE A 347 -9.22 1.77 16.61
N PRO A 348 -9.17 3.01 17.15
CA PRO A 348 -9.57 3.31 18.50
C PRO A 348 -10.93 2.69 18.85
N ARG A 349 -11.07 2.24 20.10
CA ARG A 349 -12.27 1.50 20.52
C ARG A 349 -13.55 2.33 20.43
N GLU A 350 -13.47 3.65 20.58
CA GLU A 350 -14.61 4.56 20.38
C GLU A 350 -15.05 4.70 18.93
N MET A 351 -14.16 4.44 17.95
CA MET A 351 -14.51 4.50 16.53
C MET A 351 -15.32 3.30 16.10
N VAL A 352 -15.07 2.13 16.70
CA VAL A 352 -15.71 0.88 16.31
C VAL A 352 -17.12 0.79 16.89
N GLY A 353 -18.12 0.61 16.04
CA GLY A 353 -19.50 0.40 16.46
C GLY A 353 -19.64 -0.75 17.47
N ARG A 354 -20.50 -0.59 18.50
CA ARG A 354 -20.94 -1.75 19.31
C ARG A 354 -21.84 -2.65 18.44
N ARG A 355 -22.01 -3.93 18.77
CA ARG A 355 -22.87 -4.92 18.04
C ARG A 355 -24.03 -4.24 17.30
N SER A 356 -24.04 -4.37 15.96
CA SER A 356 -25.04 -3.82 15.03
C SER A 356 -25.28 -2.29 15.10
N SER A 357 -24.27 -1.53 15.54
CA SER A 357 -24.38 -0.07 15.71
C SER A 357 -23.49 0.83 14.87
N GLY A 358 -22.76 0.28 13.90
CA GLY A 358 -22.09 1.02 12.81
C GLY A 358 -21.33 2.26 13.28
N GLY A 359 -20.06 2.10 13.61
CA GLY A 359 -19.15 3.20 13.91
C GLY A 359 -18.52 3.79 12.65
N MET A 360 -17.36 4.43 12.83
CA MET A 360 -16.62 5.11 11.75
C MET A 360 -16.16 4.13 10.66
N GLU A 361 -16.17 2.82 10.91
CA GLU A 361 -15.76 1.78 9.96
C GLU A 361 -16.61 1.70 8.67
N THR A 362 -17.75 2.39 8.64
CA THR A 362 -18.61 2.49 7.45
C THR A 362 -18.89 3.93 7.02
N SER A 363 -18.27 4.91 7.67
CA SER A 363 -18.48 6.32 7.34
C SER A 363 -17.91 6.65 5.95
N PRO A 364 -18.50 7.58 5.20
CA PRO A 364 -17.89 8.06 3.97
C PRO A 364 -16.48 8.58 4.26
N GLY A 365 -15.56 8.28 3.36
CA GLY A 365 -14.18 8.67 3.54
C GLY A 365 -13.46 8.93 2.25
N VAL A 366 -12.46 9.81 2.34
CA VAL A 366 -11.68 10.31 1.21
C VAL A 366 -10.24 10.54 1.62
N VAL A 367 -9.36 10.52 0.64
CA VAL A 367 -7.99 11.01 0.80
C VAL A 367 -7.98 12.49 0.46
N TYR A 368 -7.50 13.31 1.39
CA TYR A 368 -7.38 14.75 1.17
C TYR A 368 -6.23 15.33 2.01
N GLN A 369 -5.39 16.16 1.40
CA GLN A 369 -4.24 16.79 2.06
C GLN A 369 -3.36 15.81 2.86
N ASN A 370 -2.95 14.73 2.19
CA ASN A 370 -2.09 13.69 2.78
C ASN A 370 -2.67 13.04 4.06
N ARG A 371 -3.98 12.82 4.08
CA ARG A 371 -4.71 12.15 5.16
C ARG A 371 -5.90 11.38 4.60
N ILE A 372 -6.26 10.28 5.26
CA ILE A 372 -7.57 9.65 5.09
C ILE A 372 -8.52 10.32 6.06
N TRP A 373 -9.64 10.85 5.57
CA TRP A 373 -10.71 11.44 6.36
C TRP A 373 -11.91 10.50 6.38
N LEU A 374 -12.51 10.31 7.55
CA LEU A 374 -13.79 9.64 7.74
C LEU A 374 -14.76 10.66 8.34
N VAL A 375 -15.86 10.94 7.66
CA VAL A 375 -16.73 12.07 7.98
C VAL A 375 -18.14 11.58 8.28
N GLY A 376 -18.62 11.86 9.48
CA GLY A 376 -20.00 11.66 9.88
C GLY A 376 -20.40 10.20 10.05
N GLY A 377 -21.67 9.92 9.78
CA GLY A 377 -22.32 8.65 10.03
C GLY A 377 -22.13 7.60 8.95
N SER A 378 -22.79 6.45 9.13
CA SER A 378 -22.63 5.29 8.25
C SER A 378 -23.13 5.57 6.84
N SER A 379 -22.36 5.11 5.86
CA SER A 379 -22.76 5.08 4.45
C SER A 379 -23.72 3.94 4.12
N VAL A 380 -23.99 3.05 5.08
CA VAL A 380 -24.69 1.78 4.84
C VAL A 380 -25.87 1.57 5.80
N ASP A 381 -25.70 1.83 7.10
CA ASP A 381 -26.82 1.90 8.06
C ASP A 381 -27.29 3.35 8.21
N MET A 382 -28.34 3.70 7.46
CA MET A 382 -28.94 5.04 7.44
C MET A 382 -29.51 5.50 8.79
N ASN A 383 -29.58 4.62 9.80
CA ASN A 383 -29.98 4.98 11.17
C ASN A 383 -28.82 5.49 12.02
N ARG A 384 -27.60 5.56 11.47
CA ARG A 384 -26.37 5.93 12.16
C ARG A 384 -25.83 7.24 11.61
N ASP A 385 -26.52 8.34 11.91
CA ASP A 385 -26.21 9.70 11.50
C ASP A 385 -25.20 10.39 12.43
N GLY A 386 -24.11 9.71 12.76
CA GLY A 386 -23.03 10.28 13.57
C GLY A 386 -22.46 11.57 12.98
N ALA A 387 -21.88 12.41 13.84
CA ALA A 387 -21.31 13.71 13.45
C ALA A 387 -19.78 13.79 13.61
N ASP A 388 -19.16 12.68 14.01
CA ASP A 388 -17.73 12.65 14.27
C ASP A 388 -16.94 12.74 12.98
N VAL A 389 -15.83 13.48 13.02
CA VAL A 389 -14.82 13.50 11.97
C VAL A 389 -13.56 12.91 12.54
N TRP A 390 -12.98 11.99 11.79
CA TRP A 390 -11.70 11.38 12.13
C TRP A 390 -10.76 11.47 10.95
N SER A 391 -9.48 11.61 11.24
CA SER A 391 -8.45 11.53 10.21
C SER A 391 -7.39 10.50 10.60
N TYR A 392 -6.80 9.87 9.59
CA TYR A 392 -5.60 9.08 9.69
C TYR A 392 -4.51 9.72 8.85
N GLY A 393 -3.33 9.84 9.43
CA GLY A 393 -2.16 10.37 8.75
C GLY A 393 -1.15 10.88 9.76
N ARG A 394 -0.02 11.37 9.26
CA ARG A 394 1.07 11.85 10.11
C ARG A 394 0.70 13.15 10.79
N ASP A 395 0.69 13.18 12.11
CA ASP A 395 0.46 14.40 12.86
C ASP A 395 1.66 15.36 12.68
N PRO A 396 1.44 16.64 12.34
CA PRO A 396 2.54 17.59 12.13
C PRO A 396 3.21 18.01 13.45
N ASP A 397 2.50 17.94 14.58
CA ASP A 397 3.00 18.39 15.88
C ASP A 397 3.76 17.27 16.59
N THR A 398 3.22 16.04 16.57
CA THR A 398 3.86 14.89 17.21
C THR A 398 4.77 14.10 16.27
N GLY A 399 4.53 14.20 14.96
CA GLY A 399 5.23 13.42 13.94
C GLY A 399 4.74 11.96 13.82
N GLU A 400 3.81 11.53 14.67
CA GLU A 400 3.28 10.17 14.72
C GLU A 400 2.16 9.97 13.69
N THR A 401 2.17 8.84 13.00
CA THR A 401 1.05 8.43 12.13
C THR A 401 0.00 7.73 12.98
N GLY A 402 -1.27 8.06 12.80
CA GLY A 402 -2.34 7.36 13.50
C GLY A 402 -3.71 7.97 13.29
N TRP A 403 -4.73 7.32 13.86
CA TRP A 403 -6.10 7.83 13.91
C TRP A 403 -6.25 8.91 14.96
N ARG A 404 -6.91 10.02 14.60
CA ARG A 404 -7.27 11.07 15.54
C ARG A 404 -8.69 11.56 15.31
N ARG A 405 -9.38 11.86 16.40
CA ARG A 405 -10.68 12.54 16.36
C ARG A 405 -10.42 14.02 16.16
N GLU A 406 -11.16 14.62 15.24
CA GLU A 406 -11.03 16.04 14.93
C GLU A 406 -12.11 16.81 15.68
N ASP A 407 -11.68 17.80 16.46
CA ASP A 407 -12.58 18.72 17.14
C ASP A 407 -13.09 19.75 16.13
N VAL A 408 -14.13 19.35 15.40
CA VAL A 408 -14.77 20.17 14.37
C VAL A 408 -15.77 21.16 14.96
N ALA A 409 -15.80 22.36 14.39
CA ALA A 409 -16.76 23.40 14.73
C ALA A 409 -18.20 22.95 14.43
N PRO A 410 -19.20 23.50 15.14
CA PRO A 410 -20.60 23.32 14.77
C PRO A 410 -20.87 23.93 13.39
N LEU A 411 -21.88 23.42 12.72
CA LEU A 411 -22.34 23.92 11.43
C LEU A 411 -22.82 25.38 11.53
N PRO A 412 -22.61 26.17 10.46
CA PRO A 412 -23.12 27.52 10.34
C PRO A 412 -24.65 27.63 10.54
N ASP A 413 -25.10 28.73 11.14
CA ASP A 413 -26.51 29.00 11.49
C ASP A 413 -27.47 29.04 10.28
N ASN A 414 -26.94 29.22 9.07
CA ASN A 414 -27.70 29.24 7.83
C ASN A 414 -27.93 27.84 7.22
N VAL A 415 -27.44 26.78 7.85
CA VAL A 415 -27.74 25.40 7.47
C VAL A 415 -29.07 24.99 8.11
N GLN A 416 -29.92 24.26 7.39
CA GLN A 416 -31.08 23.59 8.01
C GLN A 416 -30.58 22.49 8.96
N THR A 417 -30.32 22.84 10.22
CA THR A 417 -29.73 21.93 11.22
C THR A 417 -30.68 21.53 12.35
N PRO A 418 -30.41 20.40 13.02
CA PRO A 418 -30.92 20.12 14.37
C PRO A 418 -30.47 21.17 15.40
N PRO A 419 -31.12 21.18 16.58
CA PRO A 419 -30.82 22.10 17.67
C PRO A 419 -29.36 22.09 18.17
N ASP A 420 -28.60 21.01 17.95
CA ASP A 420 -27.22 20.84 18.41
C ASP A 420 -26.16 21.31 17.39
N LYS A 421 -26.58 21.75 16.19
CA LYS A 421 -25.73 22.30 15.12
C LYS A 421 -24.53 21.41 14.75
N ARG A 422 -24.59 20.09 14.93
CA ARG A 422 -23.53 19.16 14.51
C ARG A 422 -23.87 18.51 13.16
N LEU A 423 -22.87 18.14 12.37
CA LEU A 423 -23.03 17.45 11.07
C LEU A 423 -23.41 15.97 11.24
N GLY A 424 -24.46 15.68 12.01
CA GLY A 424 -24.98 14.33 12.14
C GLY A 424 -25.72 13.91 10.89
N ARG A 425 -25.11 13.08 10.04
CA ARG A 425 -25.75 12.56 8.82
C ARG A 425 -25.19 11.21 8.38
N ALA A 426 -26.05 10.41 7.76
CA ALA A 426 -25.75 9.10 7.19
C ALA A 426 -26.09 9.06 5.69
N GLY A 427 -25.38 8.23 4.94
CA GLY A 427 -25.60 8.05 3.49
C GLY A 427 -25.34 9.30 2.64
N HIS A 428 -24.55 10.24 3.14
CA HIS A 428 -23.93 11.30 2.33
C HIS A 428 -22.75 10.74 1.54
N SER A 429 -22.29 11.49 0.55
CA SER A 429 -21.04 11.21 -0.16
C SER A 429 -19.95 12.19 0.25
N CYS A 430 -18.70 11.76 0.23
CA CYS A 430 -17.54 12.64 0.33
C CYS A 430 -16.73 12.55 -0.97
N VAL A 431 -16.34 13.68 -1.53
CA VAL A 431 -15.48 13.77 -2.73
C VAL A 431 -14.47 14.89 -2.58
N VAL A 432 -13.32 14.78 -3.25
CA VAL A 432 -12.33 15.85 -3.34
C VAL A 432 -12.30 16.38 -4.77
N VAL A 433 -12.41 17.70 -4.92
CA VAL A 433 -12.48 18.36 -6.22
C VAL A 433 -11.64 19.63 -6.20
N ALA A 434 -10.99 19.95 -7.31
CA ALA A 434 -10.33 21.25 -7.48
C ALA A 434 -11.39 22.34 -7.67
N GLY A 435 -11.25 23.49 -7.02
CA GLY A 435 -12.05 24.67 -7.31
C GLY A 435 -11.62 25.34 -8.62
N GLU A 436 -12.35 26.36 -9.07
CA GLU A 436 -11.94 27.21 -10.19
C GLU A 436 -10.60 27.92 -9.93
N ASP A 437 -10.27 28.14 -8.67
CA ASP A 437 -9.01 28.65 -8.15
C ASP A 437 -7.88 27.61 -8.16
N SER A 438 -8.14 26.39 -8.63
CA SER A 438 -7.25 25.22 -8.59
C SER A 438 -6.96 24.70 -7.17
N GLU A 439 -7.63 25.22 -6.15
CA GLU A 439 -7.51 24.72 -4.77
C GLU A 439 -8.44 23.53 -4.57
N GLU A 440 -7.90 22.41 -4.11
CA GLU A 440 -8.71 21.24 -3.80
C GLU A 440 -9.64 21.50 -2.59
N ARG A 441 -10.80 20.85 -2.59
CA ARG A 441 -11.84 21.00 -1.56
C ARG A 441 -12.47 19.66 -1.25
N LEU A 442 -12.61 19.34 0.03
CA LEU A 442 -13.38 18.18 0.49
C LEU A 442 -14.85 18.56 0.58
N LEU A 443 -15.67 17.99 -0.31
CA LEU A 443 -17.11 18.18 -0.33
C LEU A 443 -17.85 17.07 0.41
N VAL A 444 -18.85 17.45 1.19
CA VAL A 444 -19.86 16.57 1.79
C VAL A 444 -21.20 16.85 1.12
N ILE A 445 -21.78 15.84 0.48
CA ILE A 445 -22.94 16.00 -0.41
C ILE A 445 -24.13 15.21 0.11
N GLY A 446 -25.25 15.90 0.34
CA GLY A 446 -26.54 15.32 0.71
C GLY A 446 -26.51 14.49 2.01
N GLY A 447 -27.34 13.45 2.07
CA GLY A 447 -27.43 12.54 3.22
C GLY A 447 -28.74 12.66 3.98
N PHE A 448 -28.80 11.99 5.13
CA PHE A 448 -29.99 11.92 5.97
C PHE A 448 -29.66 11.99 7.44
N GLN A 449 -30.50 12.69 8.19
CA GLN A 449 -30.47 12.74 9.64
C GLN A 449 -31.73 12.13 10.22
N LYS A 450 -31.55 11.17 11.12
CA LYS A 450 -32.59 10.39 11.76
C LYS A 450 -33.40 11.21 12.76
N GLN A 451 -32.73 12.02 13.60
CA GLN A 451 -33.40 12.76 14.68
C GLN A 451 -34.52 13.64 14.15
N ASN A 452 -34.24 14.40 13.08
CA ASN A 452 -35.21 15.28 12.41
C ASN A 452 -35.89 14.62 11.20
N ARG A 453 -35.55 13.37 10.89
CA ARG A 453 -36.01 12.66 9.69
C ARG A 453 -35.84 13.47 8.40
N SER A 454 -34.76 14.23 8.33
CA SER A 454 -34.51 15.21 7.27
C SER A 454 -33.51 14.64 6.27
N TYR A 455 -33.80 14.85 4.98
CA TYR A 455 -32.89 14.57 3.88
C TYR A 455 -32.28 15.90 3.45
N PHE A 456 -31.05 15.86 2.96
CA PHE A 456 -30.36 17.08 2.58
C PHE A 456 -30.06 17.14 1.09
N SER A 457 -30.07 18.36 0.55
CA SER A 457 -29.53 18.72 -0.76
C SER A 457 -28.44 19.79 -0.73
N ASP A 458 -27.85 19.97 0.45
CA ASP A 458 -26.70 20.82 0.63
C ASP A 458 -25.42 20.16 0.07
N VAL A 459 -24.52 21.03 -0.36
CA VAL A 459 -23.12 20.73 -0.61
C VAL A 459 -22.32 21.55 0.40
N LEU A 460 -21.58 20.87 1.26
CA LEU A 460 -20.75 21.50 2.28
C LEU A 460 -19.28 21.32 1.93
N VAL A 461 -18.46 22.32 2.21
CA VAL A 461 -16.99 22.20 2.18
C VAL A 461 -16.52 22.00 3.61
N PHE A 462 -15.69 20.97 3.84
CA PHE A 462 -14.91 20.84 5.06
C PHE A 462 -13.56 21.52 4.88
N GLN A 463 -13.15 22.34 5.86
CA GLN A 463 -11.86 23.01 5.88
C GLN A 463 -10.97 22.39 6.97
N PRO A 464 -10.03 21.49 6.65
CA PRO A 464 -9.21 20.80 7.64
C PRO A 464 -8.38 21.72 8.54
N GLU A 465 -7.90 22.85 8.01
CA GLU A 465 -7.01 23.77 8.69
C GLU A 465 -7.72 24.49 9.84
N THR A 466 -8.94 24.96 9.56
CA THR A 466 -9.79 25.67 10.52
C THR A 466 -10.71 24.71 11.29
N ARG A 467 -10.82 23.45 10.83
CA ARG A 467 -11.75 22.43 11.32
C ARG A 467 -13.20 22.92 11.30
N ASP A 468 -13.55 23.68 10.26
CA ASP A 468 -14.86 24.33 10.11
C ASP A 468 -15.58 23.87 8.83
N TRP A 469 -16.86 24.22 8.75
CA TRP A 469 -17.76 23.89 7.66
C TRP A 469 -18.23 25.14 6.95
N GLU A 470 -18.28 25.08 5.63
CA GLU A 470 -18.88 26.11 4.80
C GLU A 470 -20.06 25.54 4.01
N VAL A 471 -21.19 26.26 4.01
CA VAL A 471 -22.29 25.97 3.08
C VAL A 471 -21.88 26.46 1.70
N TYR A 472 -21.52 25.52 0.86
CA TYR A 472 -20.96 25.83 -0.45
C TYR A 472 -22.05 26.04 -1.51
N ALA A 473 -23.09 25.21 -1.48
CA ALA A 473 -24.28 25.37 -2.31
C ALA A 473 -25.50 24.63 -1.75
N THR A 474 -26.69 25.02 -2.19
CA THR A 474 -27.90 24.18 -2.14
C THR A 474 -28.21 23.74 -3.55
N ALA A 475 -28.08 22.46 -3.82
CA ALA A 475 -28.20 21.94 -5.16
C ALA A 475 -29.67 21.78 -5.60
N PRO A 476 -29.95 21.86 -6.92
CA PRO A 476 -31.30 21.79 -7.47
C PRO A 476 -31.92 20.38 -7.45
N TRP A 477 -31.12 19.35 -7.21
CA TRP A 477 -31.62 17.98 -7.10
C TRP A 477 -32.39 17.76 -5.78
N THR A 478 -33.39 16.88 -5.81
CA THR A 478 -34.16 16.53 -4.63
C THR A 478 -33.25 15.96 -3.53
N ALA A 479 -33.42 16.46 -2.31
CA ALA A 479 -32.73 15.97 -1.12
C ALA A 479 -32.76 14.44 -1.00
N ARG A 480 -31.61 13.82 -0.72
CA ARG A 480 -31.45 12.36 -0.90
C ARG A 480 -30.33 11.79 -0.02
N ARG A 481 -30.38 10.48 0.23
CA ARG A 481 -29.31 9.69 0.86
C ARG A 481 -29.00 8.44 0.05
N GLY A 482 -27.85 7.82 0.31
CA GLY A 482 -27.43 6.57 -0.34
C GLY A 482 -27.29 6.71 -1.85
N HIS A 483 -27.07 7.94 -2.33
CA HIS A 483 -26.68 8.21 -3.71
C HIS A 483 -25.19 7.87 -3.87
N SER A 484 -24.75 7.68 -5.11
CA SER A 484 -23.33 7.61 -5.41
C SER A 484 -22.87 8.94 -5.98
N CYS A 485 -21.68 9.36 -5.55
CA CYS A 485 -20.99 10.51 -6.11
C CYS A 485 -19.57 10.08 -6.54
N THR A 486 -19.12 10.54 -7.70
CA THR A 486 -17.82 10.21 -8.27
C THR A 486 -17.24 11.42 -8.97
N VAL A 487 -15.92 11.58 -8.87
CA VAL A 487 -15.17 12.60 -9.60
C VAL A 487 -14.48 11.93 -10.78
N CYS A 488 -14.65 12.51 -11.96
CA CYS A 488 -14.08 12.03 -13.21
C CYS A 488 -13.12 13.07 -13.78
N ASN A 489 -11.87 12.70 -14.00
CA ASN A 489 -10.89 13.58 -14.64
C ASN A 489 -10.96 13.42 -16.15
N THR A 490 -11.60 14.40 -16.79
CA THR A 490 -11.73 14.48 -18.25
C THR A 490 -10.57 15.29 -18.84
N LYS A 491 -10.50 15.36 -20.18
CA LYS A 491 -9.53 16.23 -20.86
C LYS A 491 -9.75 17.71 -20.56
N ASP A 492 -10.98 18.09 -20.23
CA ASP A 492 -11.42 19.48 -20.03
C ASP A 492 -11.44 19.89 -18.55
N GLY A 493 -10.84 19.09 -17.67
CA GLY A 493 -10.86 19.26 -16.22
C GLY A 493 -11.63 18.14 -15.51
N HIS A 494 -12.07 18.39 -14.29
CA HIS A 494 -12.81 17.41 -13.50
C HIS A 494 -14.33 17.61 -13.65
N GLU A 495 -15.07 16.52 -13.50
CA GLU A 495 -16.52 16.54 -13.42
C GLU A 495 -16.99 15.71 -12.23
N ILE A 496 -17.95 16.24 -11.48
CA ILE A 496 -18.60 15.59 -10.35
C ILE A 496 -19.91 15.01 -10.86
N TRP A 497 -20.06 13.70 -10.72
CA TRP A 497 -21.24 12.97 -11.14
C TRP A 497 -21.97 12.45 -9.91
N LEU A 498 -23.27 12.72 -9.84
CA LEU A 498 -24.17 12.21 -8.82
C LEU A 498 -25.22 11.33 -9.47
N PHE A 499 -25.45 10.14 -8.92
CA PHE A 499 -26.45 9.21 -9.42
C PHE A 499 -27.30 8.59 -8.31
N GLY A 500 -28.61 8.60 -8.54
CA GLY A 500 -29.60 7.87 -7.76
C GLY A 500 -29.73 8.32 -6.31
N GLY A 501 -29.93 7.36 -5.40
CA GLY A 501 -30.25 7.60 -4.00
C GLY A 501 -31.76 7.57 -3.73
N ASN A 502 -32.15 7.78 -2.47
CA ASN A 502 -33.53 7.67 -2.03
C ASN A 502 -33.97 8.86 -1.17
N CYS A 503 -35.24 9.23 -1.30
CA CYS A 503 -35.95 10.09 -0.35
C CYS A 503 -37.28 9.46 0.04
N SER A 504 -37.43 9.14 1.32
CA SER A 504 -38.69 8.66 1.92
C SER A 504 -39.34 7.49 1.16
N GLY A 505 -38.52 6.54 0.69
CA GLY A 505 -38.99 5.36 -0.04
C GLY A 505 -39.11 5.55 -1.55
N THR A 506 -38.82 6.75 -2.08
CA THR A 506 -38.70 6.99 -3.53
C THR A 506 -37.24 6.88 -3.95
N ASP A 507 -36.92 5.86 -4.75
CA ASP A 507 -35.61 5.72 -5.39
C ASP A 507 -35.52 6.61 -6.64
N PHE A 508 -34.41 7.34 -6.75
CA PHE A 508 -34.15 8.22 -7.88
C PHE A 508 -33.31 7.50 -8.94
N ASN A 509 -33.55 7.86 -10.20
CA ASN A 509 -32.83 7.37 -11.37
C ASN A 509 -32.24 8.50 -12.21
N ASP A 510 -32.22 9.72 -11.66
CA ASP A 510 -31.65 10.89 -12.29
C ASP A 510 -30.13 10.91 -12.10
N ILE A 511 -29.44 11.44 -13.12
CA ILE A 511 -28.02 11.73 -13.09
C ILE A 511 -27.85 13.24 -13.08
N TRP A 512 -26.91 13.72 -12.27
CA TRP A 512 -26.52 15.12 -12.21
C TRP A 512 -25.02 15.25 -12.40
N MET A 513 -24.61 16.33 -13.06
CA MET A 513 -23.21 16.65 -13.31
C MET A 513 -22.92 18.07 -12.84
N SER A 514 -21.75 18.28 -12.25
CA SER A 514 -21.24 19.60 -11.86
C SER A 514 -19.75 19.70 -12.18
N LYS A 515 -19.28 20.89 -12.54
CA LYS A 515 -17.84 21.18 -12.74
C LYS A 515 -17.19 21.91 -11.57
N ASP A 516 -17.99 22.41 -10.64
CA ASP A 516 -17.55 23.34 -9.59
C ASP A 516 -18.08 22.96 -8.19
N GLY A 517 -18.97 21.97 -8.10
CA GLY A 517 -19.69 21.56 -6.89
C GLY A 517 -20.87 22.47 -6.50
N LYS A 518 -21.08 23.60 -7.21
CA LYS A 518 -22.13 24.59 -6.93
C LYS A 518 -23.28 24.49 -7.93
N THR A 519 -22.93 24.46 -9.21
CA THR A 519 -23.87 24.45 -10.33
C THR A 519 -24.03 23.02 -10.80
N TRP A 520 -25.27 22.52 -10.82
CA TRP A 520 -25.58 21.13 -11.16
C TRP A 520 -26.58 21.06 -12.32
N ASP A 521 -26.19 20.35 -13.37
CA ASP A 521 -26.99 20.12 -14.55
C ASP A 521 -27.54 18.70 -14.56
N LYS A 522 -28.87 18.57 -14.68
CA LYS A 522 -29.53 17.28 -14.82
C LYS A 522 -29.19 16.66 -16.18
N GLN A 523 -28.68 15.45 -16.18
CA GLN A 523 -28.40 14.65 -17.36
C GLN A 523 -29.59 13.71 -17.61
N ILE A 524 -30.12 13.66 -18.84
CA ILE A 524 -31.42 13.03 -19.12
C ILE A 524 -31.37 11.70 -19.90
N ASP A 525 -30.22 11.25 -20.40
CA ASP A 525 -30.19 10.12 -21.33
C ASP A 525 -29.27 8.97 -20.91
N ILE A 526 -29.76 8.04 -20.08
CA ILE A 526 -29.23 6.66 -20.08
C ILE A 526 -30.00 5.86 -21.14
N LEU A 527 -29.35 5.53 -22.27
CA LEU A 527 -29.99 4.79 -23.36
C LEU A 527 -29.39 3.38 -23.56
N PRO A 528 -30.22 2.33 -23.69
CA PRO A 528 -31.68 2.31 -23.47
C PRO A 528 -32.05 2.46 -21.98
N SER A 529 -33.19 3.11 -21.71
CA SER A 529 -33.71 3.30 -20.34
C SER A 529 -33.91 1.94 -19.66
N PRO A 530 -33.20 1.67 -18.54
CA PRO A 530 -33.19 0.36 -17.93
C PRO A 530 -34.42 0.06 -17.04
N GLY A 531 -35.43 0.95 -17.00
CA GLY A 531 -36.52 0.89 -16.01
C GLY A 531 -36.18 1.64 -14.71
N GLY A 532 -36.96 1.41 -13.65
CA GLY A 532 -36.70 2.00 -12.33
C GLY A 532 -35.55 1.28 -11.61
N PRO A 533 -34.58 1.98 -10.99
CA PRO A 533 -33.54 1.36 -10.19
C PRO A 533 -34.14 0.70 -8.94
N LEU A 534 -33.55 -0.43 -8.53
CA LEU A 534 -34.00 -1.25 -7.40
C LEU A 534 -33.22 -1.01 -6.10
N GLY A 535 -32.41 0.05 -6.07
CA GLY A 535 -31.66 0.43 -4.88
C GLY A 535 -30.50 1.37 -5.18
N ALA A 536 -29.48 1.36 -4.32
CA ALA A 536 -28.32 2.21 -4.54
C ALA A 536 -27.58 1.80 -5.80
N SER A 537 -27.07 2.82 -6.45
CA SER A 537 -26.31 2.73 -7.67
C SER A 537 -24.86 3.07 -7.37
N LEU A 538 -23.97 2.55 -8.17
CA LEU A 538 -22.54 2.81 -8.09
C LEU A 538 -22.11 3.62 -9.31
N GLY A 539 -21.75 4.88 -9.10
CA GLY A 539 -20.92 5.64 -10.02
C GLY A 539 -19.45 5.35 -9.71
N THR A 540 -18.63 5.19 -10.74
CA THR A 540 -17.19 5.02 -10.65
C THR A 540 -16.52 5.56 -11.91
N THR A 541 -15.20 5.56 -11.92
CA THR A 541 -14.41 5.88 -13.12
C THR A 541 -13.63 4.65 -13.59
N SER A 542 -13.47 4.53 -14.90
CA SER A 542 -12.50 3.63 -15.51
C SER A 542 -11.55 4.44 -16.38
N ARG A 543 -10.27 4.08 -16.37
CA ARG A 543 -9.28 4.74 -17.23
C ARG A 543 -9.07 3.89 -18.48
N HIS A 544 -9.32 4.46 -19.64
CA HIS A 544 -9.08 3.84 -20.94
C HIS A 544 -8.35 4.83 -21.84
N ASP A 545 -7.22 4.42 -22.43
CA ASP A 545 -6.37 5.26 -23.31
C ASP A 545 -5.96 6.61 -22.71
N GLY A 546 -5.71 6.66 -21.40
CA GLY A 546 -5.26 7.85 -20.70
C GLY A 546 -6.37 8.83 -20.28
N THR A 547 -7.62 8.60 -20.66
CA THR A 547 -8.80 9.37 -20.21
C THR A 547 -9.65 8.59 -19.22
N ASP A 548 -10.12 9.25 -18.16
CA ASP A 548 -11.13 8.66 -17.29
C ASP A 548 -12.50 8.76 -17.96
N ARG A 549 -13.29 7.70 -17.79
CA ARG A 549 -14.67 7.59 -18.25
C ARG A 549 -15.56 7.31 -17.07
N VAL A 550 -16.75 7.90 -17.06
CA VAL A 550 -17.73 7.65 -16.01
C VAL A 550 -18.44 6.34 -16.30
N VAL A 551 -18.44 5.48 -15.30
CA VAL A 551 -19.10 4.18 -15.32
C VAL A 551 -20.20 4.18 -14.27
N VAL A 552 -21.42 3.89 -14.69
CA VAL A 552 -22.56 3.67 -13.80
C VAL A 552 -22.91 2.19 -13.80
N LEU A 553 -22.86 1.60 -12.62
CA LEU A 553 -23.20 0.22 -12.32
C LEU A 553 -24.41 0.21 -11.39
N ALA A 554 -25.53 -0.34 -11.85
CA ALA A 554 -26.74 -0.39 -11.04
C ALA A 554 -27.65 -1.56 -11.43
N THR A 555 -28.57 -1.88 -10.52
CA THR A 555 -29.62 -2.90 -10.72
C THR A 555 -30.96 -2.21 -10.93
N PHE A 556 -31.67 -2.64 -11.97
CA PHE A 556 -32.91 -2.04 -12.43
C PHE A 556 -34.02 -3.10 -12.58
N LEU A 557 -35.27 -2.67 -12.45
CA LEU A 557 -36.43 -3.44 -12.85
C LEU A 557 -36.45 -3.60 -14.36
N ASP A 558 -36.37 -4.82 -14.89
CA ASP A 558 -36.59 -5.03 -16.31
C ASP A 558 -38.07 -4.86 -16.65
N GLN A 559 -38.41 -3.76 -17.31
CA GLN A 559 -39.79 -3.49 -17.73
C GLN A 559 -40.22 -4.28 -18.97
N ARG A 560 -39.32 -5.06 -19.59
CA ARG A 560 -39.62 -5.85 -20.81
C ARG A 560 -40.12 -7.26 -20.52
N GLU A 561 -39.91 -7.78 -19.32
CA GLU A 561 -40.39 -9.11 -18.92
C GLU A 561 -41.59 -9.02 -17.97
N LYS A 562 -42.55 -9.94 -18.11
CA LYS A 562 -43.65 -10.08 -17.15
C LYS A 562 -43.12 -10.73 -15.86
N GLY A 563 -42.83 -9.90 -14.87
CA GLY A 563 -42.36 -10.31 -13.54
C GLY A 563 -41.41 -9.25 -12.98
N ASN A 564 -41.23 -9.18 -11.67
CA ASN A 564 -40.20 -8.31 -11.07
C ASN A 564 -38.81 -8.93 -11.31
N THR A 565 -38.37 -9.05 -12.56
CA THR A 565 -37.02 -9.50 -12.88
C THR A 565 -36.04 -8.33 -12.78
N THR A 566 -34.88 -8.60 -12.18
CA THR A 566 -33.84 -7.60 -11.94
C THR A 566 -32.71 -7.77 -12.93
N VAL A 567 -32.29 -6.68 -13.55
CA VAL A 567 -31.17 -6.67 -14.51
C VAL A 567 -30.13 -5.66 -14.06
N SER A 568 -28.86 -6.01 -14.20
CA SER A 568 -27.77 -5.09 -13.92
C SER A 568 -27.09 -4.64 -15.20
N TYR A 569 -26.82 -3.35 -15.28
CA TYR A 569 -26.17 -2.74 -16.43
C TYR A 569 -24.91 -1.99 -16.01
N MET A 570 -23.91 -2.04 -16.88
CA MET A 570 -22.82 -1.10 -16.89
C MET A 570 -23.09 -0.09 -17.99
N PHE A 571 -23.18 1.18 -17.63
CA PHE A 571 -23.24 2.28 -18.58
C PHE A 571 -21.93 3.04 -18.52
N GLU A 572 -21.39 3.34 -19.69
CA GLU A 572 -20.18 4.12 -19.84
C GLU A 572 -20.54 5.39 -20.61
N LEU A 573 -20.16 6.55 -20.08
CA LEU A 573 -20.24 7.80 -20.81
C LEU A 573 -19.18 7.78 -21.90
N LYS A 574 -19.58 7.59 -23.16
CA LYS A 574 -18.68 7.75 -24.29
C LYS A 574 -18.95 9.09 -24.93
N ASP A 575 -17.87 9.75 -25.35
CA ASP A 575 -17.86 10.97 -26.16
C ASP A 575 -18.26 12.29 -25.47
N GLU A 576 -17.92 13.39 -26.16
CA GLU A 576 -18.17 14.77 -25.74
C GLU A 576 -19.66 15.13 -25.72
N ASN A 577 -20.52 14.34 -26.38
CA ASN A 577 -21.97 14.56 -26.42
C ASN A 577 -22.69 13.96 -25.21
N LYS A 578 -21.93 13.39 -24.25
CA LYS A 578 -22.45 12.84 -22.99
C LYS A 578 -23.51 11.76 -23.20
N VAL A 579 -23.31 10.90 -24.19
CA VAL A 579 -24.20 9.76 -24.45
C VAL A 579 -23.77 8.56 -23.63
N TRP A 580 -24.69 8.00 -22.87
CA TRP A 580 -24.45 6.77 -22.12
C TRP A 580 -24.62 5.56 -23.02
N HIS A 581 -23.58 4.74 -23.10
CA HIS A 581 -23.61 3.47 -23.80
C HIS A 581 -23.69 2.32 -22.81
N ARG A 582 -24.62 1.39 -23.04
CA ARG A 582 -24.56 0.10 -22.37
C ARG A 582 -23.32 -0.67 -22.82
N VAL A 583 -22.52 -1.09 -21.85
CA VAL A 583 -21.42 -2.01 -22.06
C VAL A 583 -21.83 -3.37 -21.53
N ASP A 584 -21.76 -4.39 -22.38
CA ASP A 584 -21.92 -5.77 -21.92
C ASP A 584 -20.69 -6.15 -21.11
N VAL A 585 -20.79 -5.99 -19.79
CA VAL A 585 -19.86 -6.64 -18.86
C VAL A 585 -20.02 -8.14 -19.04
N GLY A 586 -18.93 -8.83 -19.35
CA GLY A 586 -18.92 -10.28 -19.55
C GLY A 586 -19.50 -11.06 -18.35
N ARG A 587 -19.67 -12.38 -18.51
CA ARG A 587 -20.13 -13.26 -17.42
C ARG A 587 -19.26 -13.04 -16.18
N GLY A 588 -19.88 -12.72 -15.05
CA GLY A 588 -19.15 -12.42 -13.82
C GLY A 588 -19.88 -11.40 -12.95
N TRP A 589 -20.56 -10.41 -13.53
CA TRP A 589 -21.32 -9.46 -12.72
C TRP A 589 -22.46 -10.14 -11.93
N GLN A 590 -23.10 -11.16 -12.52
CA GLN A 590 -24.15 -11.94 -11.83
C GLN A 590 -23.63 -12.65 -10.57
N THR A 591 -22.30 -12.76 -10.41
CA THR A 591 -21.68 -13.35 -9.21
C THR A 591 -21.58 -12.38 -8.03
N PHE A 592 -21.82 -11.07 -8.24
CA PHE A 592 -22.05 -10.12 -7.14
C PHE A 592 -23.47 -10.31 -6.61
N SER A 593 -23.70 -11.44 -5.93
CA SER A 593 -24.91 -11.66 -5.13
C SER A 593 -24.84 -10.76 -3.89
N GLY A 594 -25.78 -9.84 -3.71
CA GLY A 594 -25.87 -9.05 -2.47
C GLY A 594 -26.73 -7.79 -2.61
N ALA A 595 -27.16 -7.25 -1.47
CA ALA A 595 -27.89 -5.98 -1.43
C ALA A 595 -27.03 -4.82 -1.96
N HIS A 596 -27.43 -4.25 -3.09
CA HIS A 596 -26.68 -3.23 -3.85
C HIS A 596 -26.43 -1.91 -3.11
N PHE A 597 -27.10 -1.67 -1.97
CA PHE A 597 -26.91 -0.49 -1.12
C PHE A 597 -25.50 -0.36 -0.51
N GLY A 598 -24.73 -1.45 -0.48
CA GLY A 598 -23.38 -1.49 0.07
C GLY A 598 -22.25 -1.48 -0.97
N LEU A 599 -22.54 -1.44 -2.28
CA LEU A 599 -21.49 -1.52 -3.29
C LEU A 599 -20.56 -0.30 -3.25
N ARG A 600 -19.27 -0.59 -3.45
CA ARG A 600 -18.18 0.38 -3.47
C ARG A 600 -17.23 0.05 -4.59
N SER A 601 -16.52 1.08 -5.04
CA SER A 601 -15.47 0.93 -6.03
C SER A 601 -14.31 1.87 -5.80
N LEU A 602 -13.17 1.51 -6.37
CA LEU A 602 -12.01 2.35 -6.51
C LEU A 602 -11.33 2.03 -7.84
N SER A 603 -10.96 3.06 -8.61
CA SER A 603 -10.06 2.90 -9.75
C SER A 603 -8.63 3.11 -9.28
N PHE A 604 -7.75 2.18 -9.61
CA PHE A 604 -6.33 2.26 -9.25
C PHE A 604 -5.48 1.53 -10.29
N GLU A 605 -4.44 2.20 -10.80
CA GLU A 605 -3.50 1.67 -11.81
C GLU A 605 -4.17 0.98 -13.01
N GLY A 606 -5.25 1.58 -13.53
CA GLY A 606 -5.98 1.05 -14.68
C GLY A 606 -6.90 -0.14 -14.38
N ARG A 607 -7.02 -0.53 -13.10
CA ARG A 607 -7.91 -1.60 -12.63
C ARG A 607 -9.10 -1.02 -11.90
N LEU A 608 -10.25 -1.67 -12.00
CA LEU A 608 -11.46 -1.31 -11.24
C LEU A 608 -11.69 -2.33 -10.12
N TYR A 609 -11.51 -1.88 -8.88
CA TYR A 609 -11.77 -2.65 -7.67
C TYR A 609 -13.23 -2.46 -7.26
N LEU A 610 -13.92 -3.55 -6.95
CA LEU A 610 -15.34 -3.57 -6.59
C LEU A 610 -15.57 -4.52 -5.42
N TRP A 611 -16.26 -4.03 -4.40
CA TRP A 611 -16.64 -4.82 -3.22
C TRP A 611 -17.99 -4.36 -2.68
N SER A 612 -18.61 -5.18 -1.85
CA SER A 612 -19.85 -4.84 -1.16
C SER A 612 -19.61 -4.73 0.34
N VAL A 613 -19.96 -3.61 0.95
CA VAL A 613 -19.94 -3.47 2.40
C VAL A 613 -21.23 -4.09 2.93
N SER A 614 -21.16 -5.28 3.53
CA SER A 614 -22.35 -5.92 4.14
C SER A 614 -22.62 -5.31 5.50
N PRO A 615 -23.72 -4.56 5.70
CA PRO A 615 -24.00 -3.95 6.99
C PRO A 615 -24.89 -4.82 7.89
N LEU A 616 -25.60 -5.81 7.34
CA LEU A 616 -26.73 -6.46 8.04
C LEU A 616 -27.00 -7.93 7.67
N PHE A 617 -26.28 -8.53 6.71
CA PHE A 617 -26.54 -9.91 6.29
C PHE A 617 -25.50 -10.86 6.87
N GLN A 618 -25.62 -11.19 8.16
CA GLN A 618 -24.87 -12.26 8.83
C GLN A 618 -25.06 -13.66 8.19
N LYS A 619 -25.88 -13.78 7.14
CA LYS A 619 -26.15 -15.01 6.39
C LYS A 619 -25.56 -15.03 4.98
N GLU A 620 -24.95 -13.94 4.52
CA GLU A 620 -24.31 -13.88 3.20
C GLU A 620 -22.83 -14.27 3.30
N PRO A 621 -22.25 -14.88 2.24
CA PRO A 621 -20.84 -15.25 2.21
C PRO A 621 -19.93 -14.04 2.46
N PRO A 622 -18.68 -14.24 2.93
CA PRO A 622 -17.73 -13.15 3.14
C PRO A 622 -17.61 -12.29 1.89
N VAL A 623 -17.50 -10.98 2.11
CA VAL A 623 -17.42 -9.98 1.06
C VAL A 623 -16.21 -10.28 0.17
N ARG A 624 -16.45 -10.42 -1.14
CA ARG A 624 -15.38 -10.66 -2.12
C ARG A 624 -14.99 -9.33 -2.77
N LEU A 625 -13.71 -9.02 -2.76
CA LEU A 625 -13.15 -7.97 -3.59
C LEU A 625 -12.97 -8.54 -4.99
N SER A 626 -13.48 -7.84 -5.99
CA SER A 626 -13.31 -8.21 -7.38
C SER A 626 -12.58 -7.13 -8.14
N ILE A 627 -11.78 -7.53 -9.10
CA ILE A 627 -11.02 -6.64 -9.97
C ILE A 627 -11.46 -6.87 -11.40
N LEU A 628 -11.73 -5.79 -12.11
CA LEU A 628 -11.87 -5.78 -13.56
C LEU A 628 -10.58 -5.21 -14.16
N LEU A 629 -9.95 -6.02 -15.03
CA LEU A 629 -8.78 -5.67 -15.86
C LEU A 629 -9.20 -5.28 -17.28
#